data_AF-A0A925ZIK1-F1
#
_entry.id   AF-A0A925ZIK1-F1
#
_cell.length_a   1.000
_cell.length_b   1.000
_cell.length_c   1.000
_cell.angle_alpha   90.00
_cell.angle_beta   90.00
_cell.angle_gamma   90.00
#
_symmetry.space_group_name_H-M   'P 1'
#
loop_
_entity.id
_entity.type
_entity.pdbx_description
1 polymer ?
#
loop_
_entity_poly.entity_id
_entity_poly.type
_entity_poly.pdbx_seq_one_letter_code
_entity_poly.pdbx_strand_id
1 'polypeptide(L)' 'MTKAPSRRKTGKSHSQGSVISIPNLNKQGAAALKPMNFRVPESFHREFKLYAVQHGMSMVDLLQEAFRLVKEKRGR' A
#
# COMPACT_ATOMS: atom_id res chain seq x y z
N MET A 1 18.70 -58.68 -13.35
CA MET A 1 18.93 -57.96 -12.09
C MET A 1 18.81 -56.47 -12.37
N THR A 2 17.73 -55.80 -11.96
CA THR A 2 17.63 -54.33 -11.98
C THR A 2 16.53 -53.90 -11.02
N LYS A 3 16.90 -53.72 -9.76
CA LYS A 3 16.03 -53.26 -8.67
C LYS A 3 15.95 -51.73 -8.77
N ALA A 4 14.80 -51.20 -9.16
CA ALA A 4 14.55 -49.76 -9.18
C ALA A 4 14.48 -49.22 -7.73
N PRO A 5 15.20 -48.14 -7.38
CA PRO A 5 15.11 -47.57 -6.04
C PRO A 5 13.84 -46.71 -5.88
N SER A 6 13.03 -47.12 -4.92
CA SER A 6 11.88 -46.40 -4.37
C SER A 6 12.26 -45.00 -3.88
N ARG A 7 11.77 -43.95 -4.56
CA ARG A 7 11.92 -42.54 -4.11
C ARG A 7 11.01 -42.28 -2.90
N ARG A 8 11.60 -42.35 -1.70
CA ARG A 8 10.95 -41.99 -0.43
C ARG A 8 10.57 -40.51 -0.40
N LYS A 9 9.35 -40.22 0.05
CA LYS A 9 8.88 -38.90 0.49
C LYS A 9 9.54 -38.55 1.83
N THR A 10 10.37 -37.52 1.87
CA THR A 10 10.70 -36.74 3.08
C THR A 10 11.31 -35.41 2.65
N GLY A 11 10.69 -34.30 3.06
CA GLY A 11 11.22 -32.97 2.76
C GLY A 11 10.30 -31.84 3.19
N LYS A 12 9.88 -31.85 4.46
CA LYS A 12 9.28 -30.67 5.10
C LYS A 12 10.42 -29.70 5.41
N SER A 13 10.78 -28.85 4.45
CA SER A 13 11.69 -27.72 4.70
C SER A 13 10.83 -26.49 4.99
N HIS A 14 10.60 -26.19 6.27
CA HIS A 14 10.28 -24.84 6.70
C HIS A 14 11.60 -24.09 6.74
N SER A 15 11.96 -23.38 5.67
CA SER A 15 13.06 -22.43 5.72
C SER A 15 12.59 -21.17 6.45
N GLN A 16 12.65 -21.21 7.78
CA GLN A 16 12.59 -20.00 8.59
C GLN A 16 13.89 -19.22 8.37
N GLY A 17 13.90 -18.41 7.31
CA GLY A 17 14.86 -17.32 7.16
C GLY A 17 14.52 -16.27 8.19
N SER A 18 15.26 -16.27 9.31
CA SER A 18 15.23 -15.22 10.32
C SER A 18 15.74 -13.93 9.70
N VAL A 19 14.83 -13.08 9.22
CA VAL A 19 15.18 -11.69 8.88
C VAL A 19 15.09 -10.90 10.17
N ILE A 20 16.26 -10.58 10.68
CA ILE A 20 16.53 -9.73 11.85
C ILE A 20 15.58 -8.52 11.82
N SER A 21 14.66 -8.46 12.78
CA SER A 21 13.86 -7.27 13.02
C SER A 21 14.79 -6.16 13.51
N ILE A 22 15.04 -5.16 12.68
CA ILE A 22 15.66 -3.91 13.10
C ILE A 22 14.54 -3.07 13.73
N PRO A 23 14.51 -2.82 15.06
CA PRO A 23 13.55 -1.89 15.64
C PRO A 23 14.14 -0.49 15.50
N ASN A 24 13.98 0.11 14.33
CA ASN A 24 14.51 1.46 14.10
C ASN A 24 13.46 2.55 14.38
N LEU A 25 13.77 3.33 15.42
CA LEU A 25 13.40 4.72 15.66
C LEU A 25 11.91 5.08 15.76
N ASN A 26 11.47 5.14 17.02
CA ASN A 26 10.54 6.10 17.60
C ASN A 26 10.21 7.32 16.70
N LYS A 27 9.20 7.19 15.84
CA LYS A 27 8.58 8.31 15.10
C LYS A 27 7.57 9.00 16.01
N GLN A 28 8.06 9.77 16.97
CA GLN A 28 7.24 10.78 17.62
C GLN A 28 6.84 11.81 16.56
N GLY A 29 5.54 11.85 16.21
CA GLY A 29 4.96 12.96 15.45
C GLY A 29 4.28 12.64 14.11
N ALA A 30 4.15 11.38 13.70
CA ALA A 30 3.21 11.07 12.61
C ALA A 30 1.80 11.04 13.18
N ALA A 31 1.03 12.11 12.95
CA ALA A 31 -0.40 12.13 13.28
C ALA A 31 -1.04 10.83 12.78
N ALA A 32 -1.86 10.19 13.62
CA ALA A 32 -2.44 8.90 13.31
C ALA A 32 -3.26 8.99 12.00
N LEU A 33 -2.76 8.34 10.94
CA LEU A 33 -3.45 8.31 9.66
C LEU A 33 -4.67 7.39 9.76
N LYS A 34 -5.84 7.90 9.37
CA LYS A 34 -7.08 7.13 9.32
C LYS A 34 -7.45 6.85 7.86
N PRO A 35 -7.80 5.61 7.48
CA PRO A 35 -8.23 5.31 6.13
C PRO A 35 -9.59 5.95 5.84
N MET A 36 -9.73 6.56 4.66
CA MET A 36 -11.02 6.99 4.13
C MET A 36 -11.52 5.91 3.16
N ASN A 37 -12.55 5.16 3.56
CA ASN A 37 -13.09 4.04 2.79
C ASN A 37 -13.98 4.51 1.63
N PHE A 38 -13.39 5.18 0.64
CA PHE A 38 -14.11 5.59 -0.56
C PHE A 38 -14.25 4.44 -1.55
N ARG A 39 -15.43 4.34 -2.16
CA ARG A 39 -15.67 3.54 -3.36
C ARG A 39 -16.03 4.50 -4.47
N VAL A 40 -15.25 4.46 -5.55
CA VAL A 40 -15.42 5.32 -6.71
C VAL A 40 -15.48 4.46 -7.98
N PRO A 41 -16.14 4.95 -9.05
CA PRO A 41 -16.06 4.30 -10.35
C PRO A 41 -14.60 4.15 -10.82
N GLU A 42 -14.32 3.08 -11.56
CA GLU A 42 -12.96 2.80 -12.05
C GLU A 42 -12.46 3.89 -13.01
N SER A 43 -13.35 4.41 -13.88
CA SER A 43 -13.04 5.50 -14.80
C SER A 43 -12.53 6.74 -14.06
N PHE A 44 -13.26 7.15 -13.02
CA PHE A 44 -12.87 8.28 -12.18
C PHE A 44 -11.54 8.03 -11.46
N HIS A 45 -11.33 6.83 -10.91
CA HIS A 45 -10.06 6.50 -10.25
C HIS A 45 -8.86 6.62 -11.19
N ARG A 46 -9.00 6.16 -12.44
CA ARG A 46 -7.94 6.30 -13.46
C ARG A 46 -7.65 7.75 -13.79
N GLU A 47 -8.69 8.55 -14.02
CA GLU A 47 -8.57 9.98 -14.33
C GLU A 47 -7.93 10.75 -13.18
N PHE A 48 -8.41 10.53 -11.95
CA PHE A 48 -7.88 11.16 -10.74
C PHE A 48 -6.41 10.84 -10.53
N LYS A 49 -6.02 9.58 -10.76
CA LYS A 49 -4.61 9.17 -10.69
C LYS A 49 -3.77 9.82 -11.81
N LEU A 50 -4.28 9.87 -13.03
CA LEU A 50 -3.57 10.49 -14.16
C LEU A 50 -3.31 11.96 -13.90
N TYR A 51 -4.30 12.69 -13.39
CA TYR A 51 -4.17 14.09 -13.01
C TYR A 51 -3.08 14.29 -11.95
N ALA A 52 -3.10 13.47 -10.89
CA ALA A 52 -2.08 13.54 -9.85
C ALA A 52 -0.65 13.33 -10.42
N VAL A 53 -0.48 12.36 -11.33
CA VAL A 53 0.80 12.10 -12.00
C VAL A 53 1.24 13.27 -12.88
N GLN A 54 0.33 13.84 -13.68
CA GLN A 54 0.62 14.98 -14.57
C GLN A 54 1.13 16.20 -13.80
N HIS A 55 0.64 16.38 -12.57
CA HIS A 55 1.02 17.49 -11.70
C HIS A 55 2.09 17.13 -10.65
N GLY A 56 2.67 15.91 -10.71
CA GLY A 56 3.74 15.49 -9.80
C GLY A 56 3.33 15.40 -8.33
N MET A 57 2.05 15.15 -8.04
CA MET A 57 1.49 15.08 -6.69
C MET A 57 0.97 13.69 -6.35
N SER A 58 0.85 13.36 -5.05
CA SER A 58 0.18 12.13 -4.66
C SER A 58 -1.34 12.26 -4.75
N MET A 59 -2.05 11.13 -4.86
CA MET A 59 -3.52 11.13 -4.81
C MET A 59 -4.06 11.69 -3.49
N VAL A 60 -3.29 11.57 -2.39
CA VAL A 60 -3.67 12.11 -1.09
C VAL A 60 -3.51 13.64 -1.06
N ASP A 61 -2.46 14.18 -1.68
CA ASP A 61 -2.25 15.62 -1.77
C ASP A 61 -3.35 16.27 -2.63
N LEU A 62 -3.66 15.68 -3.78
CA LEU A 62 -4.76 16.11 -4.64
C LEU A 62 -6.10 16.12 -3.89
N LEU A 63 -6.38 15.09 -3.09
CA LEU A 63 -7.59 15.01 -2.29
C LEU A 63 -7.65 16.11 -1.22
N GLN A 64 -6.55 16.37 -0.51
CA GLN A 64 -6.48 17.41 0.51
C GLN A 64 -6.63 18.81 -0.09
N GLU A 65 -5.98 19.06 -1.22
CA GLU A 65 -6.09 20.32 -1.94
C GLU A 65 -7.51 20.55 -2.47
N ALA A 66 -8.12 19.54 -3.09
CA ALA A 66 -9.51 19.60 -3.54
C ALA A 66 -10.45 19.90 -2.36
N PHE A 67 -10.26 19.25 -1.21
CA PHE A 67 -11.07 19.50 -0.02
C PHE A 67 -10.89 20.91 0.52
N ARG A 68 -9.65 21.42 0.57
CA ARG A 68 -9.35 22.81 0.98
C ARG A 68 -10.07 23.82 0.07
N LEU A 69 -9.94 23.66 -1.25
CA LEU A 69 -10.59 24.52 -2.23
C LEU A 69 -12.12 24.49 -2.11
N VAL A 70 -12.71 23.32 -1.85
CA VAL A 70 -14.16 23.21 -1.62
C VAL A 70 -14.56 23.93 -0.33
N LYS A 71 -13.80 23.79 0.77
CA LYS A 71 -14.05 24.51 2.02
C LYS A 71 -13.98 26.03 1.84
N GLU A 72 -12.96 26.52 1.16
CA GLU A 72 -12.79 27.95 0.87
C GLU A 72 -13.96 28.49 0.03
N LYS A 73 -14.35 27.76 -1.01
CA LYS A 73 -15.48 28.15 -1.87
C LYS A 73 -16.83 28.09 -1.16
N ARG A 74 -17.03 27.15 -0.24
CA ARG A 74 -18.30 26.97 0.48
C ARG A 74 -18.39 27.76 1.78
N GLY A 75 -17.27 28.30 2.28
CA GLY A 75 -17.21 29.47 3.15
C GLY A 75 -18.17 29.49 4.33
N ARG A 76 -18.05 28.53 5.25
CA ARG A 76 -18.28 28.66 6.71
C ARG A 76 -17.91 27.36 7.40
#